data_AF-A0A944RXR8-F1
#
_entry.id   AF-A0A944RXR8-F1
#
_cell.length_a   1.000
_cell.length_b   1.000
_cell.length_c   1.000
_cell.angle_alpha   90.00
_cell.angle_beta   90.00
_cell.angle_gamma   90.00
#
_symmetry.space_group_name_H-M   'P 1'
#
loop_
_entity.id
_entity.type
_entity.pdbx_description
1 polymer ?
#
loop_
_entity_poly.entity_id
_entity_poly.type
_entity_poly.pdbx_seq_one_letter_code
_entity_poly.pdbx_strand_id
1 'polypeptide(L)'
;MSTERTTSLQLPDLNALRRDQHSFLARVLEAGTDVDRLPPRFEETFGTFLRAQALVVAQRQRTGIALGREAMRLGLAQAYGCIELGLQVRIGEDVEAALAELAHTSLSDLHRHGYEEAFRRLHTMQAESALLTASEDARLCTDLQENLRSWCNLTPETWVLRLSDGATEPVDPSQTYREFTTTRSRLQFIRSFPMAVRRDLRSEGTTTYPDLLRRVIVALSLGQEDLGLNARQIEAARQQAFHPPSADAELRKELQRQLETHLHALFEDHEDRVIVHQDVRDTLACLVEASHDATTFLLTVDERLADGEFVVDDPVAAALAAAEDLRTSDPLARQP
;
A
#
# COMPACT_ATOMS: atom_id res chain seq x y z
N MET A 1 22.92 -11.33 -53.45
CA MET A 1 22.63 -12.44 -52.52
C MET A 1 22.33 -11.83 -51.16
N SER A 2 21.05 -11.74 -50.83
CA SER A 2 20.56 -11.20 -49.56
C SER A 2 20.78 -12.25 -48.47
N THR A 3 21.56 -11.92 -47.45
CA THR A 3 21.63 -12.71 -46.21
C THR A 3 20.58 -12.16 -45.25
N GLU A 4 19.47 -12.88 -45.15
CA GLU A 4 18.45 -12.68 -44.13
C GLU A 4 19.10 -12.76 -42.74
N ARG A 5 19.14 -11.64 -42.01
CA ARG A 5 19.36 -11.65 -40.57
C ARG A 5 18.05 -12.12 -39.93
N THR A 6 17.93 -13.43 -39.73
CA THR A 6 16.94 -14.01 -38.81
C THR A 6 17.27 -13.49 -37.41
N THR A 7 16.61 -12.40 -37.02
CA THR A 7 16.58 -11.95 -35.64
C THR A 7 15.75 -12.98 -34.88
N SER A 8 16.41 -14.01 -34.34
CA SER A 8 15.75 -14.92 -33.41
C SER A 8 15.26 -14.08 -32.23
N LEU A 9 13.94 -13.95 -32.08
CA LEU A 9 13.34 -13.44 -30.86
C LEU A 9 13.86 -14.30 -29.71
N GLN A 10 14.86 -13.82 -28.98
CA GLN A 10 15.20 -14.37 -27.68
C GLN A 10 14.00 -14.05 -26.78
N LEU A 11 13.23 -15.09 -26.50
CA LEU A 11 12.11 -15.04 -25.58
C LEU A 11 12.63 -14.67 -24.17
N PRO A 12 11.85 -13.93 -23.37
CA PRO A 12 12.18 -13.65 -21.98
C PRO A 12 12.50 -14.91 -21.19
N ASP A 13 13.45 -14.80 -20.26
CA ASP A 13 13.91 -15.90 -19.43
C ASP A 13 12.80 -16.34 -18.47
N LEU A 14 12.18 -17.47 -18.78
CA LEU A 14 11.16 -18.10 -17.94
C LEU A 14 11.70 -18.46 -16.54
N ASN A 15 13.02 -18.66 -16.41
CA ASN A 15 13.65 -18.90 -15.10
C ASN A 15 13.71 -17.63 -14.26
N ALA A 16 13.78 -16.44 -14.87
CA ALA A 16 13.74 -15.18 -14.13
C ALA A 16 12.36 -14.95 -13.51
N LEU A 17 11.28 -15.27 -14.25
CA LEU A 17 9.90 -15.19 -13.73
C LEU A 17 9.63 -16.22 -12.62
N ARG A 18 10.24 -17.41 -12.72
CA ARG A 18 10.14 -18.46 -11.69
C ARG A 18 10.96 -18.19 -10.43
N ARG A 19 11.94 -17.28 -10.46
CA ARG A 19 12.84 -16.99 -9.33
C ARG A 19 12.35 -15.84 -8.46
N ASP A 20 11.21 -15.25 -8.79
CA ASP A 20 10.60 -14.23 -7.95
C ASP A 20 10.02 -14.89 -6.70
N GLN A 21 10.72 -14.77 -5.57
CA GLN A 21 10.32 -15.36 -4.28
C GLN A 21 9.02 -14.76 -3.73
N HIS A 22 8.58 -13.61 -4.26
CA HIS A 22 7.28 -13.02 -3.92
C HIS A 22 6.12 -13.60 -4.75
N SER A 23 6.41 -14.31 -5.85
CA SER A 23 5.38 -14.97 -6.68
C SER A 23 4.86 -16.24 -6.00
N PHE A 24 3.55 -16.30 -5.83
CA PHE A 24 2.87 -17.49 -5.32
C PHE A 24 3.07 -18.68 -6.27
N LEU A 25 2.92 -18.45 -7.57
CA LEU A 25 3.12 -19.50 -8.57
C LEU A 25 4.56 -20.00 -8.59
N ALA A 26 5.56 -19.12 -8.39
CA ALA A 26 6.96 -19.53 -8.29
C ALA A 26 7.18 -20.52 -7.15
N ARG A 27 6.67 -20.19 -5.95
CA ARG A 27 6.72 -21.06 -4.77
C ARG A 27 6.02 -22.41 -5.00
N VAL A 28 4.87 -22.40 -5.69
CA VAL A 28 4.13 -23.63 -6.03
C VAL A 28 4.94 -24.50 -6.97
N LEU A 29 5.54 -23.91 -8.01
CA LEU A 29 6.36 -24.64 -8.97
C LEU A 29 7.64 -25.20 -8.35
N GLU A 30 8.30 -24.44 -7.48
CA GLU A 30 9.47 -24.89 -6.72
C GLU A 30 9.12 -26.08 -5.84
N ALA A 31 8.11 -25.93 -4.97
CA ALA A 31 7.65 -27.01 -4.11
C ALA A 31 7.26 -28.26 -4.90
N GLY A 32 6.48 -28.11 -5.97
CA GLY A 32 6.04 -29.22 -6.81
C GLY A 32 7.17 -29.95 -7.53
N THR A 33 8.24 -29.24 -7.88
CA THR A 33 9.45 -29.83 -8.48
C THR A 33 10.22 -30.64 -7.45
N ASP A 34 10.38 -30.09 -6.23
CA ASP A 34 11.13 -30.74 -5.15
C ASP A 34 10.48 -32.06 -4.68
N VAL A 35 9.15 -32.14 -4.70
CA VAL A 35 8.40 -33.32 -4.26
C VAL A 35 7.84 -34.18 -5.40
N ASP A 36 8.22 -33.91 -6.66
CA ASP A 36 7.79 -34.63 -7.87
C ASP A 36 6.26 -34.78 -8.00
N ARG A 37 5.52 -33.70 -7.72
CA ARG A 37 4.05 -33.66 -7.75
C ARG A 37 3.47 -32.84 -8.90
N LEU A 38 4.32 -32.24 -9.73
CA LEU A 38 3.87 -31.60 -10.95
C LEU A 38 3.45 -32.64 -12.00
N PRO A 39 2.50 -32.32 -12.89
CA PRO A 39 2.16 -33.21 -13.99
C PRO A 39 3.38 -33.61 -14.85
N PRO A 40 3.38 -34.81 -15.45
CA PRO A 40 4.47 -35.22 -16.34
C PRO A 40 4.69 -34.21 -17.46
N ARG A 41 5.93 -33.77 -17.68
CA ARG A 41 6.31 -32.73 -18.66
C ARG A 41 5.61 -31.38 -18.45
N PHE A 42 5.19 -31.07 -17.22
CA PHE A 42 4.53 -29.80 -16.90
C PHE A 42 5.37 -28.61 -17.33
N GLU A 43 6.68 -28.60 -17.07
CA GLU A 43 7.54 -27.46 -17.41
C GLU A 43 7.57 -27.13 -18.91
N GLU A 44 7.68 -28.16 -19.76
CA GLU A 44 7.67 -28.02 -21.21
C GLU A 44 6.29 -27.52 -21.69
N THR A 45 5.22 -28.09 -21.13
CA THR A 45 3.84 -27.73 -21.44
C THR A 45 3.55 -26.28 -21.05
N PHE A 46 3.93 -25.89 -19.83
CA PHE A 46 3.76 -24.55 -19.30
C PHE A 46 4.59 -23.53 -20.06
N GLY A 47 5.87 -23.81 -20.34
CA GLY A 47 6.71 -22.94 -21.16
C GLY A 47 6.17 -22.74 -22.57
N THR A 48 5.63 -23.80 -23.19
CA THR A 48 4.98 -23.72 -24.50
C THR A 48 3.69 -22.89 -24.45
N PHE A 49 2.87 -23.09 -23.43
CA PHE A 49 1.65 -22.33 -23.19
C PHE A 49 1.93 -20.84 -23.06
N LEU A 50 2.87 -20.45 -22.19
CA LEU A 50 3.24 -19.05 -21.98
C LEU A 50 3.71 -18.39 -23.27
N ARG A 51 4.57 -19.06 -24.05
CA ARG A 51 5.05 -18.56 -25.35
C ARG A 51 3.91 -18.37 -26.35
N ALA A 52 2.96 -19.31 -26.39
CA ALA A 52 1.79 -19.21 -27.26
C ALA A 52 0.93 -17.98 -26.90
N GLN A 53 0.66 -17.75 -25.61
CA GLN A 53 -0.10 -16.57 -25.17
C GLN A 53 0.64 -15.27 -25.45
N ALA A 54 1.96 -15.23 -25.22
CA ALA A 54 2.78 -14.07 -25.52
C ALA A 54 2.74 -13.68 -27.00
N LEU A 55 2.77 -14.68 -27.90
CA LEU A 55 2.61 -14.47 -29.33
C LEU A 55 1.25 -13.86 -29.67
N VAL A 56 0.16 -14.31 -29.02
CA VAL A 56 -1.18 -13.75 -29.22
C VAL A 56 -1.21 -12.26 -28.86
N VAL A 57 -0.65 -11.89 -27.72
CA VAL A 57 -0.59 -10.48 -27.28
C VAL A 57 0.26 -9.65 -28.24
N ALA A 58 1.45 -10.12 -28.61
CA ALA A 58 2.34 -9.41 -29.53
C ALA A 58 1.72 -9.26 -30.93
N GLN A 59 0.95 -10.24 -31.41
CA GLN A 59 0.23 -10.14 -32.68
C GLN A 59 -0.87 -9.08 -32.65
N ARG A 60 -1.59 -8.95 -31.53
CA ARG A 60 -2.64 -7.92 -31.35
C ARG A 60 -2.08 -6.51 -31.28
N GLN A 61 -0.88 -6.35 -30.72
CA GLN A 61 -0.20 -5.05 -30.57
C GLN A 61 0.76 -4.72 -31.73
N ARG A 62 0.68 -5.47 -32.82
CA ARG A 62 1.62 -5.35 -33.94
C ARG A 62 1.43 -4.02 -34.67
N THR A 63 2.44 -3.16 -34.61
CA THR A 63 2.58 -1.98 -35.46
C THR A 63 3.60 -2.28 -36.58
N GLY A 64 3.12 -2.79 -37.72
CA GLY A 64 3.99 -3.10 -38.88
C GLY A 64 4.40 -4.58 -38.99
N ILE A 65 5.61 -4.88 -39.51
CA ILE A 65 5.96 -6.27 -39.91
C ILE A 65 6.58 -7.09 -38.76
N ALA A 66 7.29 -6.46 -37.83
CA ALA A 66 7.98 -7.15 -36.73
C ALA A 66 7.12 -7.28 -35.46
N LEU A 67 7.27 -8.39 -34.74
CA LEU A 67 6.74 -8.52 -33.38
C LEU A 67 7.69 -7.81 -32.41
N GLY A 68 7.16 -6.85 -31.66
CA GLY A 68 7.93 -6.11 -30.65
C GLY A 68 8.34 -7.01 -29.49
N ARG A 69 9.61 -6.93 -29.06
CA ARG A 69 10.13 -7.65 -27.89
C ARG A 69 9.36 -7.28 -26.61
N GLU A 70 8.96 -6.02 -26.48
CA GLU A 70 8.19 -5.52 -25.33
C GLU A 70 6.80 -6.15 -25.25
N ALA A 71 6.08 -6.24 -26.37
CA ALA A 71 4.75 -6.86 -26.42
C ALA A 71 4.81 -8.36 -26.09
N MET A 72 5.88 -9.06 -26.51
CA MET A 72 6.13 -10.45 -26.11
C MET A 72 6.41 -10.58 -24.61
N ARG A 73 7.19 -9.65 -24.04
CA ARG A 73 7.47 -9.63 -22.60
C ARG A 73 6.20 -9.37 -21.78
N LEU A 74 5.40 -8.39 -22.21
CA LEU A 74 4.10 -8.11 -21.63
C LEU A 74 3.19 -9.33 -21.68
N GLY A 75 3.07 -9.98 -22.84
CA GLY A 75 2.23 -11.16 -22.98
C GLY A 75 2.67 -12.36 -22.14
N LEU A 76 3.98 -12.54 -21.92
CA LEU A 76 4.47 -13.55 -20.98
C LEU A 76 4.12 -13.21 -19.53
N ALA A 77 4.32 -11.96 -19.11
CA ALA A 77 3.98 -11.50 -17.77
C ALA A 77 2.47 -11.63 -17.51
N GLN A 78 1.63 -11.24 -18.47
CA GLN A 78 0.18 -11.40 -18.39
C GLN A 78 -0.22 -12.87 -18.30
N ALA A 79 0.31 -13.73 -19.17
CA ALA A 79 -0.04 -15.14 -19.16
C ALA A 79 0.36 -15.81 -17.83
N TYR A 80 1.52 -15.47 -17.28
CA TYR A 80 1.98 -15.95 -15.98
C TYR A 80 1.08 -15.43 -14.84
N GLY A 81 0.83 -14.12 -14.80
CA GLY A 81 -0.03 -13.47 -13.82
C GLY A 81 -1.47 -13.99 -13.86
N CYS A 82 -2.01 -14.31 -15.03
CA CYS A 82 -3.32 -14.96 -15.17
C CYS A 82 -3.34 -16.34 -14.52
N ILE A 83 -2.30 -17.15 -14.68
CA ILE A 83 -2.26 -18.48 -14.05
C ILE A 83 -2.16 -18.34 -12.53
N GLU A 84 -1.28 -17.46 -12.05
CA GLU A 84 -1.13 -17.19 -10.63
C GLU A 84 -2.44 -16.70 -9.99
N LEU A 85 -3.05 -15.68 -10.59
CA LEU A 85 -4.30 -15.10 -10.11
C LEU A 85 -5.45 -16.11 -10.19
N GLY A 86 -5.50 -16.90 -11.27
CA GLY A 86 -6.50 -17.96 -11.43
C GLY A 86 -6.41 -19.03 -10.34
N LEU A 87 -5.19 -19.36 -9.89
CA LEU A 87 -4.99 -20.23 -8.73
C LEU A 87 -5.42 -19.53 -7.44
N GLN A 88 -4.92 -18.31 -7.19
CA GLN A 88 -5.22 -17.55 -5.96
C GLN A 88 -6.73 -17.39 -5.73
N VAL A 89 -7.51 -17.11 -6.77
CA VAL A 89 -8.97 -16.97 -6.67
C VAL A 89 -9.66 -18.27 -6.29
N ARG A 90 -9.16 -19.42 -6.76
CA ARG A 90 -9.81 -20.72 -6.57
C ARG A 90 -9.49 -21.33 -5.21
N ILE A 91 -8.22 -21.25 -4.80
CA ILE A 91 -7.72 -22.02 -3.65
C ILE A 91 -7.00 -21.15 -2.61
N GLY A 92 -6.90 -19.84 -2.82
CA GLY A 92 -6.12 -18.93 -1.96
C GLY A 92 -4.62 -19.07 -2.17
N GLU A 93 -3.82 -18.68 -1.17
CA GLU A 93 -2.37 -18.84 -1.17
C GLU A 93 -1.89 -20.16 -0.53
N ASP A 94 -2.66 -21.23 -0.70
CA ASP A 94 -2.32 -22.58 -0.24
C ASP A 94 -1.50 -23.33 -1.30
N VAL A 95 -0.22 -23.59 -0.99
CA VAL A 95 0.70 -24.26 -1.92
C VAL A 95 0.28 -25.69 -2.22
N GLU A 96 -0.22 -26.43 -1.23
CA GLU A 96 -0.61 -27.83 -1.39
C GLU A 96 -1.88 -27.97 -2.23
N ALA A 97 -2.86 -27.10 -1.97
CA ALA A 97 -4.07 -27.03 -2.78
C ALA A 97 -3.76 -26.59 -4.22
N ALA A 98 -2.82 -25.67 -4.42
CA ALA A 98 -2.41 -25.22 -5.76
C ALA A 98 -1.76 -26.33 -6.58
N LEU A 99 -0.91 -27.16 -5.94
CA LEU A 99 -0.31 -28.33 -6.60
C LEU A 99 -1.37 -29.32 -7.07
N ALA A 100 -2.38 -29.58 -6.23
CA ALA A 100 -3.51 -30.43 -6.62
C ALA A 100 -4.30 -29.80 -7.77
N GLU A 101 -4.58 -28.49 -7.72
CA GLU A 101 -5.32 -27.78 -8.77
C GLU A 101 -4.59 -27.80 -10.11
N LEU A 102 -3.26 -27.62 -10.13
CA LEU A 102 -2.43 -27.71 -11.35
C LEU A 102 -2.48 -29.10 -12.00
N ALA A 103 -2.77 -30.16 -11.24
CA ALA A 103 -2.91 -31.51 -11.77
C ALA A 103 -4.30 -31.79 -12.38
N HIS A 104 -5.33 -31.04 -11.98
CA HIS A 104 -6.71 -31.32 -12.34
C HIS A 104 -7.34 -30.27 -13.27
N THR A 105 -6.75 -29.08 -13.38
CA THR A 105 -7.30 -27.98 -14.17
C THR A 105 -6.36 -27.63 -15.33
N SER A 106 -6.95 -27.37 -16.51
CA SER A 106 -6.16 -26.99 -17.68
C SER A 106 -5.55 -25.59 -17.52
N LEU A 107 -4.33 -25.39 -18.05
CA LEU A 107 -3.69 -24.06 -18.07
C LEU A 107 -4.55 -23.01 -18.77
N SER A 108 -5.28 -23.40 -19.82
CA SER A 108 -6.21 -22.51 -20.53
C SER A 108 -7.37 -22.05 -19.64
N ASP A 109 -7.91 -22.93 -18.81
CA ASP A 109 -8.99 -22.57 -17.88
C ASP A 109 -8.46 -21.67 -16.77
N LEU A 110 -7.33 -21.99 -16.15
CA LEU A 110 -6.70 -21.12 -15.13
C LEU A 110 -6.41 -19.73 -15.71
N HIS A 111 -5.86 -19.67 -16.92
CA HIS A 111 -5.57 -18.42 -17.60
C HIS A 111 -6.84 -17.60 -17.88
N ARG A 112 -7.92 -18.24 -18.35
CA ARG A 112 -9.20 -17.56 -18.61
C ARG A 112 -9.75 -16.93 -17.32
N HIS A 113 -9.83 -17.70 -16.24
CA HIS A 113 -10.37 -17.18 -14.97
C HIS A 113 -9.49 -16.08 -14.39
N GLY A 114 -8.17 -16.23 -14.44
CA GLY A 114 -7.25 -15.17 -13.98
C GLY A 114 -7.35 -13.90 -14.82
N TYR A 115 -7.52 -14.02 -16.15
CA TYR A 115 -7.75 -12.85 -17.00
C TYR A 115 -9.06 -12.14 -16.66
N GLU A 116 -10.15 -12.90 -16.47
CA GLU A 116 -11.46 -12.35 -16.08
C GLU A 116 -11.38 -11.61 -14.73
N GLU A 117 -10.68 -12.20 -13.75
CA GLU A 117 -10.47 -11.57 -12.45
C GLU A 117 -9.60 -10.32 -12.55
N ALA A 118 -8.48 -10.37 -13.28
CA ALA A 118 -7.62 -9.21 -13.47
C ALA A 118 -8.37 -8.06 -14.14
N PHE A 119 -9.14 -8.36 -15.20
CA PHE A 119 -9.99 -7.38 -15.86
C PHE A 119 -10.98 -6.76 -14.88
N ARG A 120 -11.68 -7.59 -14.09
CA ARG A 120 -12.62 -7.12 -13.08
C ARG A 120 -11.95 -6.19 -12.07
N ARG A 121 -10.79 -6.59 -11.53
CA ARG A 121 -10.01 -5.80 -10.56
C ARG A 121 -9.60 -4.44 -11.15
N LEU A 122 -8.95 -4.44 -12.31
CA LEU A 122 -8.49 -3.21 -12.96
C LEU A 122 -9.65 -2.30 -13.35
N HIS A 123 -10.76 -2.86 -13.82
CA HIS A 123 -11.96 -2.09 -14.13
C HIS A 123 -12.58 -1.46 -12.86
N THR A 124 -12.70 -2.23 -11.77
CA THR A 124 -13.14 -1.71 -10.47
C THR A 124 -12.23 -0.57 -10.00
N MET A 125 -10.91 -0.77 -10.04
CA MET A 125 -9.93 0.26 -9.69
C MET A 125 -10.13 1.52 -10.50
N GLN A 126 -10.24 1.41 -11.83
CA GLN A 126 -10.43 2.55 -12.70
C GLN A 126 -11.72 3.32 -12.38
N ALA A 127 -12.85 2.60 -12.29
CA ALA A 127 -14.16 3.19 -12.08
C ALA A 127 -14.29 3.84 -10.69
N GLU A 128 -13.87 3.14 -9.65
CA GLU A 128 -13.93 3.66 -8.27
C GLU A 128 -12.92 4.80 -8.07
N SER A 129 -11.72 4.71 -8.63
CA SER A 129 -10.74 5.80 -8.51
C SER A 129 -11.23 7.10 -9.15
N ALA A 130 -12.00 7.03 -10.24
CA ALA A 130 -12.63 8.20 -10.84
C ALA A 130 -13.64 8.87 -9.88
N LEU A 131 -14.43 8.07 -9.15
CA LEU A 131 -15.37 8.56 -8.14
C LEU A 131 -14.65 9.15 -6.91
N LEU A 132 -13.62 8.44 -6.43
CA LEU A 132 -12.88 8.83 -5.22
C LEU A 132 -12.01 10.08 -5.45
N THR A 133 -11.42 10.24 -6.64
CA THR A 133 -10.61 11.42 -7.00
C THR A 133 -11.42 12.72 -6.96
N ALA A 134 -12.73 12.65 -7.19
CA ALA A 134 -13.62 13.79 -7.08
C ALA A 134 -13.90 14.23 -5.63
N SER A 135 -13.61 13.37 -4.64
CA SER A 135 -13.84 13.64 -3.22
C SER A 135 -12.86 14.68 -2.67
N GLU A 136 -13.38 15.63 -1.88
CA GLU A 136 -12.53 16.59 -1.16
C GLU A 136 -11.63 15.92 -0.12
N ASP A 137 -12.06 14.79 0.45
CA ASP A 137 -11.28 14.05 1.45
C ASP A 137 -10.04 13.41 0.84
N ALA A 138 -10.13 12.97 -0.41
CA ALA A 138 -8.96 12.45 -1.13
C ALA A 138 -7.90 13.53 -1.37
N ARG A 139 -8.28 14.82 -1.36
CA ARG A 139 -7.35 15.95 -1.54
C ARG A 139 -6.54 16.26 -0.29
N LEU A 140 -6.93 15.73 0.87
CA LEU A 140 -6.20 15.92 2.12
C LEU A 140 -4.82 15.26 2.06
N CYS A 141 -4.73 14.09 1.44
CA CYS A 141 -3.51 13.29 1.36
C CYS A 141 -3.02 13.20 -0.09
N THR A 142 -1.89 13.83 -0.40
CA THR A 142 -1.36 13.90 -1.78
C THR A 142 -1.00 12.52 -2.33
N ASP A 143 -0.41 11.66 -1.49
CA ASP A 143 -0.02 10.30 -1.82
C ASP A 143 -1.23 9.44 -2.23
N LEU A 144 -2.33 9.54 -1.47
CA LEU A 144 -3.57 8.83 -1.81
C LEU A 144 -4.20 9.41 -3.10
N GLN A 145 -4.17 10.73 -3.25
CA GLN A 145 -4.71 11.40 -4.44
C GLN A 145 -3.97 11.03 -5.72
N GLU A 146 -2.65 10.98 -5.68
CA GLU A 146 -1.80 10.64 -6.80
C GLU A 146 -2.06 9.21 -7.28
N ASN A 147 -2.17 8.25 -6.35
CA ASN A 147 -2.53 6.87 -6.66
C ASN A 147 -3.90 6.77 -7.35
N LEU A 148 -4.93 7.42 -6.79
CA LEU A 148 -6.27 7.40 -7.37
C LEU A 148 -6.29 8.05 -8.77
N ARG A 149 -5.59 9.17 -8.96
CA ARG A 149 -5.46 9.81 -10.29
C ARG A 149 -4.76 8.91 -11.29
N SER A 150 -3.70 8.23 -10.86
CA SER A 150 -2.98 7.26 -11.68
C SER A 150 -3.94 6.17 -12.17
N TRP A 151 -4.67 5.51 -11.26
CA TRP A 151 -5.54 4.40 -11.62
C TRP A 151 -6.74 4.77 -12.51
N CYS A 152 -7.13 6.04 -12.58
CA CYS A 152 -8.10 6.50 -13.58
C CYS A 152 -7.64 6.23 -15.03
N ASN A 153 -6.33 6.18 -15.25
CA ASN A 153 -5.70 6.00 -16.56
C ASN A 153 -5.35 4.54 -16.89
N LEU A 154 -5.85 3.58 -16.11
CA LEU A 154 -5.71 2.16 -16.42
C LEU A 154 -6.43 1.79 -17.71
N THR A 155 -5.87 0.83 -18.45
CA THR A 155 -6.55 0.15 -19.56
C THR A 155 -6.72 -1.33 -19.17
N PRO A 156 -7.87 -1.72 -18.59
CA PRO A 156 -8.10 -3.05 -18.02
C PRO A 156 -7.89 -4.20 -19.01
N GLU A 157 -8.14 -4.00 -20.30
CA GLU A 157 -7.99 -5.01 -21.35
C GLU A 157 -6.54 -5.38 -21.64
N THR A 158 -5.62 -4.44 -21.39
CA THR A 158 -4.21 -4.59 -21.76
C THR A 158 -3.26 -4.53 -20.56
N TRP A 159 -3.79 -4.36 -19.35
CA TRP A 159 -3.03 -4.29 -18.09
C TRP A 159 -1.91 -3.25 -18.16
N VAL A 160 -2.24 -2.07 -18.69
CA VAL A 160 -1.30 -0.95 -18.74
C VAL A 160 -1.89 0.27 -18.06
N LEU A 161 -1.03 1.01 -17.40
CA LEU A 161 -1.26 2.35 -16.91
C LEU A 161 -0.76 3.34 -17.98
N ARG A 162 -1.57 4.34 -18.33
CA ARG A 162 -1.14 5.43 -19.22
C ARG A 162 -0.60 6.58 -18.38
N LEU A 163 0.66 6.94 -18.62
CA LEU A 163 1.34 8.04 -17.97
C LEU A 163 0.99 9.38 -18.66
N SER A 164 1.28 10.49 -17.97
CA SER A 164 0.95 11.84 -18.44
C SER A 164 1.72 12.27 -19.70
N ASP A 165 2.89 11.69 -19.93
CA ASP A 165 3.71 11.88 -21.13
C ASP A 165 3.25 11.03 -22.33
N GLY A 166 2.20 10.23 -22.16
CA GLY A 166 1.67 9.31 -23.16
C GLY A 166 2.38 7.96 -23.20
N ALA A 167 3.40 7.72 -22.37
CA ALA A 167 3.99 6.41 -22.20
C ALA A 167 3.02 5.44 -21.48
N THR A 168 3.32 4.15 -21.59
CA THR A 168 2.54 3.11 -20.93
C THR A 168 3.42 2.24 -20.06
N GLU A 169 2.96 1.95 -18.86
CA GLU A 169 3.62 1.07 -17.91
C GLU A 169 2.78 -0.20 -17.69
N PRO A 170 3.38 -1.41 -17.74
CA PRO A 170 2.66 -2.63 -17.42
C PRO A 170 2.31 -2.69 -15.93
N VAL A 171 1.14 -3.25 -15.63
CA VAL A 171 0.63 -3.34 -14.25
C VAL A 171 0.48 -4.80 -13.85
N ASP A 172 0.84 -5.11 -12.61
CA ASP A 172 0.51 -6.37 -11.96
C ASP A 172 -0.88 -6.24 -11.28
N PRO A 173 -1.93 -6.90 -11.80
CA PRO A 173 -3.28 -6.78 -11.24
C PRO A 173 -3.42 -7.27 -9.80
N SER A 174 -2.53 -8.13 -9.32
CA SER A 174 -2.55 -8.62 -7.94
C SER A 174 -1.93 -7.60 -6.99
N GLN A 175 -0.71 -7.15 -7.28
CA GLN A 175 -0.03 -6.15 -6.45
C GLN A 175 -0.80 -4.82 -6.47
N THR A 176 -1.13 -4.30 -7.65
CA THR A 176 -1.74 -2.99 -7.77
C THR A 176 -3.16 -2.96 -7.20
N TYR A 177 -3.90 -4.07 -7.24
CA TYR A 177 -5.20 -4.15 -6.56
C TYR A 177 -5.07 -4.12 -5.04
N ARG A 178 -4.02 -4.72 -4.45
CA ARG A 178 -3.73 -4.59 -3.01
C ARG A 178 -3.41 -3.14 -2.64
N GLU A 179 -2.61 -2.45 -3.45
CA GLU A 179 -2.32 -1.02 -3.23
C GLU A 179 -3.60 -0.17 -3.29
N PHE A 180 -4.52 -0.52 -4.20
CA PHE A 180 -5.84 0.11 -4.31
C PHE A 180 -6.72 -0.14 -3.09
N THR A 181 -6.86 -1.38 -2.62
CA THR A 181 -7.65 -1.67 -1.43
C THR A 181 -7.05 -0.99 -0.20
N THR A 182 -5.72 -0.97 -0.07
CA THR A 182 -5.03 -0.19 0.97
C THR A 182 -5.37 1.29 0.90
N THR A 183 -5.28 1.92 -0.27
CA THR A 183 -5.60 3.34 -0.46
C THR A 183 -7.06 3.64 -0.13
N ARG A 184 -7.98 2.75 -0.51
CA ARG A 184 -9.41 2.88 -0.22
C ARG A 184 -9.69 2.82 1.29
N SER A 185 -9.07 1.87 2.00
CA SER A 185 -9.24 1.71 3.45
C SER A 185 -8.66 2.90 4.23
N ARG A 186 -7.50 3.41 3.80
CA ARG A 186 -6.92 4.66 4.34
C ARG A 186 -7.85 5.86 4.15
N LEU A 187 -8.44 6.01 2.96
CA LEU A 187 -9.41 7.09 2.70
C LEU A 187 -10.69 6.93 3.53
N GLN A 188 -11.17 5.70 3.74
CA GLN A 188 -12.30 5.44 4.63
C GLN A 188 -11.99 5.82 6.08
N PHE A 189 -10.77 5.54 6.55
CA PHE A 189 -10.30 6.00 7.86
C PHE A 189 -10.34 7.53 7.96
N ILE A 190 -9.82 8.27 6.98
CA ILE A 190 -9.90 9.74 6.96
C ILE A 190 -11.35 10.23 7.01
N ARG A 191 -12.24 9.60 6.23
CA ARG A 191 -13.67 9.95 6.18
C ARG A 191 -14.41 9.72 7.50
N SER A 192 -13.89 8.86 8.36
CA SER A 192 -14.45 8.59 9.68
C SER A 192 -14.28 9.74 10.67
N PHE A 193 -13.37 10.68 10.39
CA PHE A 193 -13.14 11.83 11.27
C PHE A 193 -14.34 12.79 11.30
N PRO A 194 -14.58 13.46 12.44
CA PRO A 194 -15.58 14.50 12.55
C PRO A 194 -15.44 15.55 11.44
N MET A 195 -16.57 16.07 10.96
CA MET A 195 -16.58 17.06 9.87
C MET A 195 -15.77 18.32 10.20
N ALA A 196 -15.75 18.74 11.47
CA ALA A 196 -14.95 19.88 11.92
C ALA A 196 -13.45 19.64 11.66
N VAL A 197 -12.92 18.52 12.16
CA VAL A 197 -11.53 18.09 11.95
C VAL A 197 -11.17 18.06 10.45
N ARG A 198 -12.03 17.47 9.62
CA ARG A 198 -11.79 17.42 8.17
C ARG A 198 -11.79 18.79 7.50
N ARG A 199 -12.56 19.75 8.00
CA ARG A 199 -12.56 21.14 7.48
C ARG A 199 -11.29 21.87 7.88
N ASP A 200 -10.85 21.71 9.11
CA ASP A 200 -9.64 22.34 9.62
C ASP A 200 -8.41 21.82 8.86
N LEU A 201 -8.32 20.50 8.66
CA LEU A 201 -7.28 19.88 7.82
C LEU A 201 -7.23 20.47 6.40
N ARG A 202 -8.37 20.74 5.77
CA ARG A 202 -8.41 21.36 4.44
C ARG A 202 -7.90 22.79 4.43
N SER A 203 -8.07 23.52 5.53
CA SER A 203 -7.60 24.90 5.67
C SER A 203 -6.09 24.98 5.85
N GLU A 204 -5.49 23.96 6.45
CA GLU A 204 -4.04 23.84 6.66
C GLU A 204 -3.25 23.45 5.39
N GLY A 205 -3.93 23.00 4.34
CA GLY A 205 -3.33 22.57 3.08
C GLY A 205 -3.34 21.04 2.92
N THR A 206 -2.45 20.54 2.09
CA THR A 206 -2.32 19.11 1.79
C THR A 206 -1.20 18.48 2.63
N THR A 207 -1.37 17.21 2.99
CA THR A 207 -0.39 16.42 3.76
C THR A 207 -0.21 15.03 3.11
N THR A 208 0.52 14.12 3.75
CA THR A 208 0.54 12.69 3.41
C THR A 208 -0.28 11.88 4.42
N TYR A 209 -0.73 10.67 4.05
CA TYR A 209 -1.43 9.81 5.00
C TYR A 209 -0.58 9.44 6.24
N PRO A 210 0.71 9.07 6.13
CA PRO A 210 1.54 8.81 7.30
C PRO A 210 1.64 10.00 8.26
N ASP A 211 1.81 11.22 7.74
CA ASP A 211 1.94 12.42 8.58
C ASP A 211 0.62 12.73 9.29
N LEU A 212 -0.50 12.60 8.58
CA LEU A 212 -1.83 12.73 9.18
C LEU A 212 -2.03 11.71 10.31
N LEU A 213 -1.64 10.46 10.10
CA LEU A 213 -1.79 9.39 11.10
C LEU A 213 -0.96 9.66 12.35
N ARG A 214 0.28 10.17 12.20
CA ARG A 214 1.12 10.57 13.34
C ARG A 214 0.46 11.68 14.16
N ARG A 215 -0.09 12.70 13.51
CA ARG A 215 -0.81 13.80 14.21
C ARG A 215 -2.05 13.30 14.93
N VAL A 216 -2.82 12.41 14.31
CA VAL A 216 -3.99 11.79 14.95
C VAL A 216 -3.58 11.03 16.21
N ILE A 217 -2.54 10.20 16.14
CA ILE A 217 -2.06 9.43 17.30
C ILE A 217 -1.56 10.37 18.41
N VAL A 218 -0.81 11.43 18.07
CA VAL A 218 -0.32 12.40 19.06
C VAL A 218 -1.47 13.19 19.69
N ALA A 219 -2.44 13.67 18.90
CA ALA A 219 -3.61 14.36 19.40
C ALA A 219 -4.45 13.49 20.34
N LEU A 220 -4.68 12.22 19.96
CA LEU A 220 -5.38 11.25 20.80
C LEU A 220 -4.64 10.99 22.11
N SER A 221 -3.31 10.92 22.10
CA SER A 221 -2.52 10.73 23.33
C SER A 221 -2.67 11.89 24.33
N LEU A 222 -3.04 13.07 23.85
CA LEU A 222 -3.32 14.27 24.64
C LEU A 222 -4.82 14.48 24.92
N GLY A 223 -5.68 13.57 24.46
CA GLY A 223 -7.14 13.71 24.55
C GLY A 223 -7.69 14.93 23.80
N GLN A 224 -7.00 15.40 22.76
CA GLN A 224 -7.45 16.53 21.94
C GLN A 224 -8.45 16.07 20.87
N GLU A 225 -9.42 16.95 20.56
CA GLU A 225 -10.38 16.72 19.47
C GLU A 225 -9.92 17.35 18.15
N ASP A 226 -8.97 18.29 18.19
CA ASP A 226 -8.37 18.92 17.02
C ASP A 226 -6.98 18.35 16.69
N LEU A 227 -6.53 18.58 15.45
CA LEU A 227 -5.24 18.11 14.93
C LEU A 227 -4.21 19.24 14.75
N GLY A 228 -4.54 20.45 15.21
CA GLY A 228 -3.74 21.67 15.07
C GLY A 228 -2.62 21.76 16.11
N LEU A 229 -1.80 20.70 16.21
CA LEU A 229 -0.81 20.55 17.26
C LEU A 229 0.35 21.53 17.08
N ASN A 230 0.64 22.31 18.11
CA ASN A 230 1.85 23.13 18.18
C ASN A 230 3.03 22.35 18.81
N ALA A 231 4.24 22.89 18.66
CA ALA A 231 5.47 22.29 19.18
C ALA A 231 5.41 21.92 20.67
N ARG A 232 4.74 22.75 21.50
CA ARG A 232 4.61 22.48 22.94
C ARG A 232 3.70 21.30 23.22
N GLN A 233 2.59 21.18 22.51
CA GLN A 233 1.69 20.04 22.62
C GLN A 233 2.39 18.75 22.17
N ILE A 234 3.13 18.79 21.06
CA ILE A 234 3.89 17.63 20.57
C ILE A 234 4.93 17.17 21.59
N GLU A 235 5.68 18.10 22.20
CA GLU A 235 6.65 17.76 23.24
C GLU A 235 5.98 17.23 24.52
N ALA A 236 4.83 17.79 24.92
CA ALA A 236 4.06 17.27 26.05
C ALA A 236 3.62 15.81 25.80
N ALA A 237 3.14 15.50 24.59
CA ALA A 237 2.79 14.14 24.20
C ALA A 237 4.01 13.22 24.24
N ARG A 238 5.17 13.68 23.72
CA ARG A 238 6.43 12.92 23.78
C ARG A 238 6.74 12.48 25.19
N GLN A 239 6.72 13.40 26.16
CA GLN A 239 7.08 13.08 27.54
C GLN A 239 6.04 12.21 28.26
N GLN A 240 4.75 12.42 28.00
CA GLN A 240 3.68 11.71 28.71
C GLN A 240 3.41 10.30 28.15
N ALA A 241 3.43 10.15 26.83
CA ALA A 241 2.95 8.94 26.16
C ALA A 241 4.06 8.07 25.55
N PHE A 242 5.20 8.65 25.15
CA PHE A 242 6.18 7.94 24.30
C PHE A 242 7.57 7.77 24.93
N HIS A 243 8.08 8.77 25.65
CA HIS A 243 9.45 8.79 26.17
C HIS A 243 9.57 8.20 27.59
N PRO A 244 10.40 7.16 27.81
CA PRO A 244 10.69 6.65 29.15
C PRO A 244 11.43 7.68 30.02
N PRO A 245 11.29 7.65 31.37
CA PRO A 245 10.48 6.73 32.19
C PRO A 245 9.02 7.19 32.36
N SER A 246 8.67 8.36 31.82
CA SER A 246 7.37 9.01 32.00
C SER A 246 6.27 8.50 31.07
N ALA A 247 6.63 7.71 30.04
CA ALA A 247 5.69 7.05 29.15
C ALA A 247 4.73 6.14 29.91
N ASP A 248 3.49 6.61 30.06
CA ASP A 248 2.43 5.85 30.72
C ASP A 248 2.04 4.65 29.85
N ALA A 249 2.32 3.45 30.36
CA ALA A 249 1.97 2.20 29.69
C ALA A 249 0.44 1.99 29.60
N GLU A 250 -0.32 2.53 30.55
CA GLU A 250 -1.79 2.48 30.53
C GLU A 250 -2.35 3.45 29.50
N LEU A 251 -1.78 4.65 29.35
CA LEU A 251 -2.16 5.59 28.29
C LEU A 251 -1.96 4.98 26.89
N ARG A 252 -0.84 4.29 26.66
CA ARG A 252 -0.58 3.60 25.38
C ARG A 252 -1.55 2.45 25.11
N LYS A 253 -1.87 1.65 26.13
CA LYS A 253 -2.89 0.59 26.02
C LYS A 253 -4.27 1.17 25.72
N GLU A 254 -4.62 2.26 26.38
CA GLU A 254 -5.90 2.94 26.19
C GLU A 254 -6.00 3.53 24.77
N LEU A 255 -4.94 4.16 24.27
CA LEU A 255 -4.87 4.64 22.90
C LEU A 255 -5.03 3.51 21.87
N GLN A 256 -4.34 2.39 22.07
CA GLN A 256 -4.51 1.20 21.22
C GLN A 256 -5.94 0.68 21.27
N ARG A 257 -6.53 0.56 22.46
CA ARG A 257 -7.91 0.10 22.65
C ARG A 257 -8.92 1.00 21.95
N GLN A 258 -8.76 2.33 22.04
CA GLN A 258 -9.64 3.29 21.38
C GLN A 258 -9.56 3.17 19.86
N LEU A 259 -8.35 3.08 19.30
CA LEU A 259 -8.14 2.89 17.87
C LEU A 259 -8.69 1.54 17.40
N GLU A 260 -8.43 0.45 18.11
CA GLU A 260 -8.97 -0.88 17.79
C GLU A 260 -10.50 -0.88 17.81
N THR A 261 -11.12 -0.25 18.81
CA THR A 261 -12.58 -0.16 18.92
C THR A 261 -13.16 0.63 17.74
N HIS A 262 -12.54 1.76 17.38
CA HIS A 262 -12.94 2.57 16.24
C HIS A 262 -12.82 1.80 14.92
N LEU A 263 -11.70 1.11 14.70
CA LEU A 263 -11.47 0.33 13.49
C LEU A 263 -12.45 -0.85 13.37
N HIS A 264 -12.82 -1.50 14.48
CA HIS A 264 -13.87 -2.53 14.48
C HIS A 264 -15.25 -1.99 14.14
N ALA A 265 -15.56 -0.75 14.54
CA ALA A 265 -16.83 -0.11 14.21
C ALA A 265 -16.87 0.41 12.77
N LEU A 266 -15.72 0.83 12.23
CA LEU A 266 -15.61 1.44 10.90
C LEU A 266 -15.59 0.41 9.77
N PHE A 267 -14.95 -0.74 9.98
CA PHE A 267 -14.72 -1.75 8.94
C PHE A 267 -15.49 -3.03 9.24
N GLU A 268 -16.45 -3.36 8.37
CA GLU A 268 -17.12 -4.66 8.37
C GLU A 268 -16.17 -5.78 7.90
N ASP A 269 -15.36 -5.50 6.87
CA ASP A 269 -14.38 -6.44 6.34
C ASP A 269 -13.13 -6.50 7.24
N HIS A 270 -12.71 -7.73 7.56
CA HIS A 270 -11.52 -7.97 8.36
C HIS A 270 -10.24 -7.54 7.64
N GLU A 271 -10.13 -7.74 6.33
CA GLU A 271 -8.93 -7.43 5.57
C GLU A 271 -8.67 -5.91 5.55
N ASP A 272 -9.72 -5.12 5.28
CA ASP A 272 -9.65 -3.66 5.29
C ASP A 272 -9.25 -3.12 6.69
N ARG A 273 -9.78 -3.75 7.75
CA ARG A 273 -9.44 -3.41 9.13
C ARG A 273 -7.98 -3.67 9.45
N VAL A 274 -7.45 -4.82 9.03
CA VAL A 274 -6.05 -5.22 9.29
C VAL A 274 -5.06 -4.25 8.65
N ILE A 275 -5.38 -3.71 7.47
CA ILE A 275 -4.53 -2.71 6.79
C ILE A 275 -4.32 -1.48 7.67
N VAL A 276 -5.40 -0.82 8.10
CA VAL A 276 -5.29 0.43 8.89
C VAL A 276 -4.75 0.14 10.28
N HIS A 277 -5.10 -1.00 10.87
CA HIS A 277 -4.54 -1.43 12.15
C HIS A 277 -3.02 -1.60 12.07
N GLN A 278 -2.51 -2.15 10.97
CA GLN A 278 -1.07 -2.29 10.74
C GLN A 278 -0.40 -0.93 10.58
N ASP A 279 -0.99 0.00 9.81
CA ASP A 279 -0.50 1.38 9.69
C ASP A 279 -0.39 2.06 11.07
N VAL A 280 -1.40 1.89 11.93
CA VAL A 280 -1.40 2.41 13.31
C VAL A 280 -0.25 1.81 14.13
N ARG A 281 -0.09 0.49 14.08
CA ARG A 281 0.97 -0.21 14.83
C ARG A 281 2.36 0.26 14.42
N ASP A 282 2.59 0.38 13.13
CA ASP A 282 3.88 0.79 12.57
C ASP A 282 4.16 2.26 12.88
N THR A 283 3.14 3.10 12.82
CA THR A 283 3.25 4.52 13.21
C THR A 283 3.54 4.67 14.70
N LEU A 284 2.91 3.88 15.57
CA LEU A 284 3.21 3.88 17.00
C LEU A 284 4.66 3.46 17.28
N ALA A 285 5.15 2.42 16.62
CA ALA A 285 6.54 1.98 16.75
C ALA A 285 7.51 3.09 16.31
N CYS A 286 7.23 3.74 15.18
CA CYS A 286 8.00 4.87 14.67
C CYS A 286 8.04 6.05 15.66
N LEU A 287 6.90 6.43 16.25
CA LEU A 287 6.82 7.51 17.24
C LEU A 287 7.57 7.16 18.54
N VAL A 288 7.51 5.90 19.00
CA VAL A 288 8.27 5.45 20.16
C VAL A 288 9.78 5.54 19.90
N GLU A 289 10.24 5.10 18.73
CA GLU A 289 11.64 5.20 18.34
C GLU A 289 12.11 6.65 18.25
N ALA A 290 11.32 7.52 17.60
CA ALA A 290 11.63 8.94 17.49
C ALA A 290 11.62 9.67 18.85
N SER A 291 10.90 9.16 19.86
CA SER A 291 10.72 9.83 21.15
C SER A 291 12.01 10.01 21.97
N HIS A 292 13.09 9.30 21.61
CA HIS A 292 14.39 9.42 22.26
C HIS A 292 15.06 10.79 22.04
N ASP A 293 14.72 11.48 20.95
CA ASP A 293 15.23 12.81 20.63
C ASP A 293 14.05 13.76 20.35
N ALA A 294 13.99 14.88 21.07
CA ALA A 294 12.86 15.80 21.00
C ALA A 294 12.71 16.43 19.60
N THR A 295 13.83 16.78 18.96
CA THR A 295 13.85 17.35 17.61
C THR A 295 13.36 16.33 16.59
N THR A 296 13.87 15.11 16.65
CA THR A 296 13.48 14.00 15.78
C THR A 296 12.00 13.68 15.94
N PHE A 297 11.49 13.62 17.18
CA PHE A 297 10.07 13.40 17.44
C PHE A 297 9.20 14.51 16.86
N LEU A 298 9.58 15.78 17.08
CA LEU A 298 8.84 16.93 16.56
C LEU A 298 8.78 16.91 15.03
N LEU A 299 9.91 16.68 14.36
CA LEU A 299 9.99 16.58 12.90
C LEU A 299 9.25 15.36 12.35
N THR A 300 9.25 14.25 13.08
CA THR A 300 8.50 13.05 12.71
C THR A 300 6.99 13.32 12.70
N VAL A 301 6.48 14.13 13.63
CA VAL A 301 5.05 14.45 13.76
C VAL A 301 4.61 15.55 12.79
N ASP A 302 5.38 16.63 12.65
CA ASP A 302 5.09 17.71 11.73
C ASP A 302 6.37 18.38 11.20
N GLU A 303 6.80 17.98 10.00
CA GLU A 303 7.96 18.56 9.32
C GLU A 303 7.82 20.07 9.06
N ARG A 304 6.60 20.61 8.98
CA ARG A 304 6.37 22.05 8.74
C ARG A 304 6.86 22.92 9.91
N LEU A 305 6.98 22.34 11.10
CA LEU A 305 7.53 23.02 12.27
C LEU A 305 9.04 23.20 12.19
N ALA A 306 9.71 22.63 11.17
CA ALA A 306 11.12 22.90 10.88
C ALA A 306 11.37 24.32 10.33
N ASP A 307 10.41 24.85 9.56
CA ASP A 307 10.60 26.07 8.75
C ASP A 307 10.02 27.34 9.40
N GLY A 308 9.28 27.22 10.51
CA GLY A 308 8.56 28.32 11.16
C GLY A 308 8.95 28.54 12.62
N GLU A 309 9.71 29.61 12.87
CA GLU A 309 9.80 30.33 14.16
C GLU A 309 10.13 29.52 15.43
N PHE A 310 10.92 28.44 15.33
CA PHE A 310 11.61 27.84 16.47
C PHE A 310 13.07 27.51 16.15
N VAL A 311 13.82 28.51 15.68
CA VAL A 311 15.20 28.68 16.15
C VAL A 311 15.12 29.35 17.52
N VAL A 312 14.61 28.64 18.51
CA VAL A 312 15.00 28.92 19.89
C VAL A 312 16.30 28.13 20.06
N ASP A 313 17.34 28.77 20.61
CA ASP A 313 18.64 28.13 20.86
C ASP A 313 18.54 26.79 21.64
N ASP A 314 17.36 26.47 22.19
CA ASP A 314 16.96 25.12 22.60
C ASP A 314 15.40 25.00 22.67
N PRO A 315 14.72 24.40 21.68
CA PRO A 315 13.27 24.18 21.71
C PRO A 315 12.84 23.25 22.86
N VAL A 316 13.76 22.41 23.35
CA VAL A 316 13.56 21.51 24.48
C VAL A 316 13.54 22.30 25.79
N ALA A 317 14.39 23.31 25.94
CA ALA A 317 14.40 24.17 27.14
C ALA A 317 13.11 24.99 27.28
N ALA A 318 12.58 25.53 26.17
CA ALA A 318 11.33 26.27 26.17
C ALA A 318 10.11 25.39 26.48
N ALA A 319 10.12 24.15 26.00
CA ALA A 319 9.04 23.20 26.25
C ALA A 319 9.12 22.56 27.65
N LEU A 320 10.32 22.31 28.18
CA LEU A 320 10.55 21.88 29.56
C LEU A 320 10.09 22.95 30.57
N ALA A 321 10.41 24.23 30.33
CA ALA A 321 9.95 25.33 31.18
C ALA A 321 8.41 25.46 31.21
N ALA A 322 7.75 25.25 30.07
CA ALA A 322 6.28 25.30 29.99
C ALA A 322 5.61 24.07 30.63
N ALA A 323 6.23 22.89 30.56
CA ALA A 323 5.73 21.69 31.22
C ALA A 323 5.83 21.76 32.76
N GLU A 324 6.84 22.45 33.29
CA GLU A 324 6.94 22.77 34.72
C GLU A 324 5.84 23.76 35.17
N ASP A 325 5.49 24.74 34.34
CA ASP A 325 4.40 25.68 34.64
C ASP A 325 3.03 24.99 34.70
N LEU A 326 2.77 23.99 33.86
CA LEU A 326 1.55 23.16 33.91
C LEU A 326 1.48 22.26 35.16
N ARG A 327 2.62 21.78 35.67
CA ARG A 327 2.67 21.01 36.93
C ARG A 327 2.49 21.89 38.17
N THR A 328 2.92 23.15 38.12
CA THR A 328 2.84 24.08 39.25
C THR A 328 1.52 24.86 39.32
N SER A 329 0.72 24.81 38.25
CA SER A 329 -0.63 25.39 38.19
C SER A 329 -1.75 24.41 38.54
N ASP A 330 -1.43 23.16 38.92
CA ASP A 330 -2.37 22.23 39.54
C ASP A 330 -2.74 22.70 40.96
N PRO A 331 -3.99 23.13 41.23
CA PRO A 331 -4.40 23.61 42.54
C PRO A 331 -4.42 22.51 43.63
N LEU A 332 -4.20 21.24 43.26
CA LEU A 332 -4.11 20.12 44.20
C LEU A 332 -2.71 19.89 44.79
N ALA A 333 -1.66 20.50 44.22
CA ALA A 333 -0.30 20.42 44.77
C ALA A 333 -0.03 21.41 45.92
N ARG A 334 -1.02 22.25 46.28
CA ARG A 334 -0.97 23.21 47.39
C ARG A 334 -1.95 22.85 48.50
N GLN A 335 -1.81 21.68 49.10
CA GLN A 335 -2.24 21.49 50.49
C GLN A 335 -1.10 20.87 51.30
N PRO A 336 -0.82 21.41 52.50
CA PRO A 336 0.37 21.09 53.29
C PRO A 336 0.36 19.68 53.88
#